data_AF-A0AA50VXN8-F1
#
_entry.id   AF-A0AA50VXN8-F1
#
_cell.length_a   1.000
_cell.length_b   1.000
_cell.length_c   1.000
_cell.angle_alpha   90.00
_cell.angle_beta   90.00
_cell.angle_gamma   90.00
#
_symmetry.space_group_name_H-M   'P 1'
#
loop_
_entity.id
_entity.type
_entity.pdbx_description
1 polymer ?
#
loop_
_entity_poly.entity_id
_entity_poly.type
_entity_poly.pdbx_seq_one_letter_code
_entity_poly.pdbx_strand_id
1 'polypeptide(L)'
;RKISFVGTAQYVSPDLLQHRVDTRASDLWALGCIIYQMISGLPPFCAPTEFLTFQKILKSDYEFPEGFPAEAKDLVEKLLVVDFRKRLGANDKGDTYDSIRRHPFFEGIDWDNIWEQTPPTI
;
A
#
# COMPACT_ATOMS: atom_id res chain seq x y z
N ARG A 1 -20.05 -1.11 -18.62
CA ARG A 1 -19.54 -1.55 -17.30
C ARG A 1 -19.74 -0.37 -16.34
N LYS A 2 -20.64 -0.47 -15.35
CA LYS A 2 -20.75 0.56 -14.29
C LYS A 2 -19.54 0.38 -13.37
N ILE A 3 -18.69 1.39 -13.28
CA ILE A 3 -17.59 1.43 -12.31
C ILE A 3 -18.21 1.97 -11.03
N SER A 4 -18.52 1.10 -10.07
CA SER A 4 -18.99 1.53 -8.76
C SER A 4 -17.80 2.15 -8.02
N PHE A 5 -17.85 3.47 -7.82
CA PHE A 5 -16.90 4.18 -6.95
C PHE A 5 -17.29 3.84 -5.51
N VAL A 6 -16.73 2.75 -4.99
CA VAL A 6 -16.92 2.32 -3.61
C VAL A 6 -15.54 2.03 -3.07
N GLY A 7 -15.10 2.83 -2.11
CA GLY A 7 -13.84 2.70 -1.43
C GLY A 7 -13.79 3.72 -0.30
N THR A 8 -13.20 3.35 0.83
CA THR A 8 -12.87 4.34 1.85
C THR A 8 -11.79 5.25 1.24
N ALA A 9 -12.08 6.55 1.13
CA ALA A 9 -11.30 7.51 0.36
C ALA A 9 -9.77 7.45 0.61
N GLN A 10 -9.36 7.03 1.80
CA GLN A 10 -7.98 6.95 2.29
C GLN A 10 -7.12 5.86 1.61
N TYR A 11 -7.72 4.83 1.00
CA TYR A 11 -6.99 3.72 0.37
C TYR A 11 -7.10 3.70 -1.16
N VAL A 12 -7.79 4.68 -1.73
CA VAL A 12 -7.98 4.78 -3.18
C VAL A 12 -6.64 5.10 -3.85
N SER A 13 -6.30 4.36 -4.90
CA SER A 13 -5.08 4.59 -5.67
C SER A 13 -5.20 5.80 -6.61
N PRO A 14 -4.09 6.49 -6.93
CA PRO A 14 -4.10 7.65 -7.83
C PRO A 14 -4.52 7.27 -9.26
N ASP A 15 -4.20 6.07 -9.74
CA ASP A 15 -4.64 5.52 -11.02
C ASP A 15 -6.16 5.36 -11.12
N LEU A 16 -6.82 4.91 -10.05
CA LEU A 16 -8.27 4.80 -10.00
C LEU A 16 -8.94 6.19 -10.03
N LEU A 17 -8.34 7.18 -9.37
CA LEU A 17 -8.82 8.58 -9.40
C LEU A 17 -8.66 9.23 -10.77
N GLN A 18 -7.49 9.11 -11.40
CA GLN A 18 -7.17 9.81 -12.65
C GLN A 18 -7.74 9.12 -13.89
N HIS A 19 -7.62 7.80 -13.96
CA HIS A 19 -7.89 7.05 -15.19
C HIS A 19 -9.09 6.11 -15.06
N ARG A 20 -9.67 5.97 -13.86
CA ARG A 20 -10.70 4.98 -13.55
C ARG A 20 -10.30 3.56 -13.99
N VAL A 21 -9.01 3.29 -13.94
CA VAL A 21 -8.43 1.98 -14.21
C VAL A 21 -8.22 1.32 -12.86
N ASP A 22 -8.88 0.20 -12.67
CA ASP A 22 -8.62 -0.70 -11.56
C ASP A 22 -7.66 -1.79 -12.04
N THR A 23 -6.51 -1.92 -11.37
CA THR A 23 -5.47 -2.89 -11.70
C THR A 23 -5.06 -3.67 -10.46
N ARG A 24 -4.39 -4.81 -10.64
CA ARG A 24 -3.73 -5.51 -9.53
C ARG A 24 -2.77 -4.59 -8.74
N ALA A 25 -2.20 -3.58 -9.39
CA ALA A 25 -1.32 -2.62 -8.73
C ALA A 25 -2.08 -1.62 -7.83
N SER A 26 -3.40 -1.46 -8.01
CA SER A 26 -4.24 -0.63 -7.14
C SER A 26 -4.35 -1.25 -5.74
N ASP A 27 -4.38 -2.59 -5.63
CA ASP A 27 -4.31 -3.30 -4.35
C ASP A 27 -2.94 -3.13 -3.66
N LEU A 28 -1.85 -3.02 -4.43
CA LEU A 28 -0.50 -2.77 -3.90
C LEU A 28 -0.39 -1.39 -3.23
N TRP A 29 -1.11 -0.40 -3.76
CA TRP A 29 -1.23 0.91 -3.11
C TRP A 29 -1.97 0.81 -1.78
N ALA A 30 -3.12 0.11 -1.78
CA ALA A 30 -3.89 -0.12 -0.56
C ALA A 30 -3.08 -0.87 0.51
N LEU A 31 -2.27 -1.86 0.10
CA LEU A 31 -1.32 -2.55 0.98
C LEU A 31 -0.33 -1.58 1.63
N GLY A 32 0.26 -0.65 0.85
CA GLY A 32 1.15 0.38 1.39
C GLY A 32 0.45 1.27 2.44
N CYS A 33 -0.80 1.68 2.17
CA CYS A 33 -1.59 2.45 3.14
C CYS A 33 -1.86 1.67 4.43
N ILE A 34 -2.17 0.37 4.33
CA ILE A 34 -2.45 -0.49 5.49
C ILE A 34 -1.18 -0.70 6.32
N ILE A 35 -0.03 -0.99 5.69
CA ILE A 35 1.25 -1.14 6.40
C ILE A 35 1.60 0.15 7.16
N TYR A 36 1.48 1.30 6.48
CA TYR A 36 1.69 2.59 7.12
C TYR A 36 0.76 2.78 8.33
N GLN A 37 -0.52 2.44 8.20
CA GLN A 37 -1.50 2.61 9.27
C GLN A 37 -1.29 1.65 10.44
N MET A 38 -0.90 0.40 10.19
CA MET A 38 -0.61 -0.57 11.25
C MET A 38 0.55 -0.10 12.15
N ILE A 39 1.52 0.62 11.57
CA ILE A 39 2.71 1.10 12.29
C ILE A 39 2.46 2.47 12.93
N SER A 40 1.85 3.40 12.21
CA SER A 40 1.67 4.79 12.67
C SER A 40 0.35 5.05 13.40
N GLY A 41 -0.61 4.12 13.32
CA GLY A 41 -1.96 4.26 13.86
C GLY A 41 -2.94 5.06 12.98
N LEU A 42 -2.47 5.76 11.95
CA LEU A 42 -3.30 6.57 11.05
C LEU A 42 -2.97 6.27 9.59
N PRO A 43 -3.92 6.38 8.64
CA PRO A 43 -3.61 6.22 7.22
C PRO A 43 -2.72 7.38 6.71
N PRO A 44 -1.88 7.15 5.69
CA PRO A 44 -0.95 8.16 5.19
C PRO A 44 -1.67 9.36 4.57
N PHE A 45 -2.81 9.11 3.93
CA PHE A 45 -3.64 10.13 3.31
C PHE A 45 -4.92 10.31 4.10
N CYS A 46 -4.94 11.34 4.94
CA CYS A 46 -6.14 11.77 5.66
C CYS A 46 -6.25 13.29 5.63
N ALA A 47 -7.45 13.79 5.37
CA ALA A 47 -7.78 15.21 5.39
C ALA A 47 -9.26 15.39 5.78
N PRO A 48 -9.69 16.61 6.16
CA PRO A 48 -11.07 16.88 6.59
C PRO A 48 -12.15 16.58 5.54
N THR A 49 -11.79 16.54 4.26
CA THR A 49 -12.71 16.22 3.16
C THR A 49 -12.10 15.18 2.23
N GLU A 50 -12.95 14.41 1.55
CA GLU A 50 -12.52 13.44 0.55
C GLU A 50 -11.76 14.11 -0.59
N PHE A 51 -12.20 15.30 -1.03
CA PHE A 51 -11.52 16.07 -2.05
C PHE A 51 -10.07 16.39 -1.67
N LEU A 52 -9.83 16.85 -0.44
CA LEU A 52 -8.48 17.12 0.06
C LEU A 52 -7.66 15.82 0.18
N THR A 53 -8.29 14.73 0.61
CA THR A 53 -7.65 13.40 0.66
C THR A 53 -7.20 12.95 -0.73
N PHE A 54 -8.06 13.10 -1.74
CA PHE A 54 -7.71 12.81 -3.13
C PHE A 54 -6.57 13.69 -3.65
N GLN A 55 -6.53 14.97 -3.28
CA GLN A 55 -5.41 15.84 -3.64
C GLN A 55 -4.08 15.35 -3.04
N LYS A 56 -4.08 14.87 -1.78
CA LYS A 56 -2.88 14.29 -1.17
C LYS A 56 -2.46 13.00 -1.87
N ILE A 57 -3.42 12.11 -2.17
CA ILE A 57 -3.17 10.85 -2.91
C ILE A 57 -2.53 11.13 -4.28
N LEU A 58 -3.10 12.06 -5.06
CA LEU A 58 -2.61 12.40 -6.40
C LEU A 58 -1.19 12.99 -6.39
N LYS A 59 -0.82 13.67 -5.30
CA LYS A 59 0.52 14.22 -5.08
C LYS A 59 1.46 13.26 -4.36
N SER A 60 0.96 12.12 -3.88
CA SER A 60 1.65 11.24 -2.94
C SER A 60 2.23 12.02 -1.74
N ASP A 61 1.42 12.93 -1.19
CA ASP A 61 1.78 13.84 -0.11
C ASP A 61 1.44 13.24 1.27
N TYR A 62 2.44 12.65 1.91
CA TYR A 62 2.40 12.07 3.25
C TYR A 62 3.80 12.15 3.89
N GLU A 63 3.85 12.08 5.21
CA GLU A 63 5.09 12.13 5.99
C GLU A 63 5.11 10.96 6.97
N PHE A 64 6.28 10.42 7.27
CA PHE A 64 6.42 9.36 8.28
C PHE A 64 6.59 9.97 9.67
N PRO A 65 5.95 9.40 10.72
CA PRO A 65 6.17 9.82 12.09
C PRO A 65 7.59 9.48 12.56
N GLU A 66 8.03 10.14 13.64
CA GLU A 66 9.30 9.82 14.28
C GLU A 66 9.29 8.37 14.80
N GLY A 67 10.40 7.65 14.59
CA GLY A 67 10.55 6.25 15.01
C GLY A 67 9.94 5.22 14.04
N PHE A 68 9.46 5.63 12.86
CA PHE A 68 9.01 4.67 11.85
C PHE A 68 10.16 3.76 11.40
N PRO A 69 10.04 2.41 11.45
CA PRO A 69 11.12 1.49 11.10
C PRO A 69 11.63 1.71 9.67
N ALA A 70 12.95 1.68 9.46
CA ALA A 70 13.56 2.04 8.18
C ALA A 70 13.16 1.09 7.04
N GLU A 71 13.05 -0.19 7.34
CA GLU A 71 12.70 -1.28 6.44
C GLU A 71 11.22 -1.19 6.06
N ALA A 72 10.36 -0.84 7.02
CA ALA A 72 8.96 -0.57 6.76
C ALA A 72 8.78 0.68 5.91
N LYS A 73 9.56 1.73 6.20
CA LYS A 73 9.53 3.00 5.45
C LYS A 73 9.87 2.75 3.99
N ASP A 74 10.97 2.04 3.73
CA ASP A 74 11.43 1.66 2.40
C ASP A 74 10.39 0.82 1.65
N LEU A 75 9.70 -0.11 2.33
CA LEU A 75 8.60 -0.88 1.74
C LEU A 75 7.42 0.03 1.35
N VAL A 76 6.98 0.89 2.25
CA VAL A 76 5.85 1.82 2.02
C VAL A 76 6.18 2.78 0.87
N GLU A 77 7.38 3.34 0.82
CA GLU A 77 7.83 4.23 -0.26
C GLU A 77 7.82 3.53 -1.63
N LYS A 78 8.15 2.23 -1.68
CA LYS A 78 8.12 1.42 -2.90
C LYS A 78 6.71 0.98 -3.33
N LEU A 79 5.75 0.97 -2.40
CA LEU A 79 4.34 0.64 -2.68
C LEU A 79 3.51 1.88 -3.02
N LEU A 80 3.71 2.98 -2.29
CA LEU A 80 3.02 4.26 -2.48
C LEU A 80 3.66 5.11 -3.59
N VAL A 81 3.81 4.50 -4.77
CA VAL A 81 4.30 5.15 -5.98
C VAL A 81 3.12 5.54 -6.88
N VAL A 82 3.07 6.80 -7.32
CA VAL A 82 1.98 7.32 -8.18
C VAL A 82 1.88 6.53 -9.48
N ASP A 83 3.01 6.27 -10.13
CA ASP A 83 3.08 5.41 -11.31
C ASP A 83 2.88 3.94 -10.91
N PHE A 84 1.68 3.41 -11.18
CA PHE A 84 1.29 2.05 -10.81
C PHE A 84 2.20 0.96 -11.39
N ARG A 85 2.91 1.23 -12.49
CA ARG A 85 3.84 0.27 -13.12
C ARG A 85 5.18 0.19 -12.40
N LYS A 86 5.49 1.16 -11.55
CA LYS A 86 6.74 1.25 -10.78
C LYS A 86 6.60 0.77 -9.34
N ARG A 87 5.39 0.43 -8.90
CA ARG A 87 5.16 -0.13 -7.56
C ARG A 87 5.86 -1.48 -7.44
N LEU A 88 6.46 -1.74 -6.29
CA LEU A 88 7.00 -3.06 -5.96
C LEU A 88 5.89 -4.11 -6.08
N GLY A 89 6.16 -5.23 -6.75
CA GLY A 89 5.18 -6.26 -7.06
C GLY A 89 4.39 -6.05 -8.36
N ALA A 90 4.37 -4.85 -8.94
CA ALA A 90 3.56 -4.59 -10.15
C ALA A 90 4.05 -5.34 -11.41
N ASN A 91 5.35 -5.67 -11.46
CA ASN A 91 5.98 -6.37 -12.59
C ASN A 91 6.37 -7.82 -12.26
N ASP A 92 5.94 -8.34 -11.11
CA ASP A 92 6.20 -9.72 -10.75
C ASP A 92 5.46 -10.66 -11.73
N LYS A 93 6.13 -11.75 -12.11
CA LYS A 93 5.60 -12.70 -13.08
C LYS A 93 4.84 -13.81 -12.34
N GLY A 94 3.67 -14.18 -12.87
CA GLY A 94 2.80 -15.19 -12.26
C GLY A 94 1.96 -14.59 -11.14
N ASP A 95 1.43 -15.47 -10.28
CA ASP A 95 0.60 -15.06 -9.12
C ASP A 95 1.42 -15.01 -7.82
N THR A 96 2.75 -14.94 -7.94
CA THR A 96 3.71 -14.88 -6.82
C THR A 96 4.33 -13.49 -6.73
N TYR A 97 4.05 -12.76 -5.65
CA TYR A 97 4.62 -11.43 -5.35
C TYR A 97 6.03 -11.52 -4.76
N ASP A 98 6.96 -12.17 -5.48
CA ASP A 98 8.33 -12.44 -5.03
C ASP A 98 9.10 -11.19 -4.59
N SER A 99 8.94 -10.07 -5.30
CA SER A 99 9.66 -8.83 -4.98
C SER A 99 9.21 -8.23 -3.65
N ILE A 100 7.93 -8.41 -3.30
CA ILE A 100 7.38 -8.01 -1.99
C ILE A 100 7.83 -9.00 -0.92
N ARG A 101 7.69 -10.31 -1.16
CA ARG A 101 8.04 -11.36 -0.19
C ARG A 101 9.51 -11.37 0.23
N ARG A 102 10.41 -10.97 -0.69
CA ARG A 102 11.87 -10.87 -0.44
C ARG A 102 12.30 -9.52 0.13
N HIS A 103 11.37 -8.60 0.39
CA HIS A 103 11.71 -7.31 0.97
C HIS A 103 12.32 -7.49 2.37
N PRO A 104 13.35 -6.72 2.78
CA PRO A 104 13.96 -6.82 4.11
C PRO A 104 12.98 -6.70 5.27
N PHE A 105 11.88 -5.97 5.09
CA PHE A 105 10.78 -5.88 6.07
C PHE A 105 10.17 -7.25 6.43
N PHE A 106 10.20 -8.22 5.51
CA PHE A 106 9.69 -9.57 5.71
C PHE A 106 10.81 -10.61 5.89
N GLU A 107 12.01 -10.18 6.26
CA GLU A 107 13.11 -11.09 6.55
C GLU A 107 12.72 -12.08 7.66
N GLY A 108 12.99 -13.37 7.43
CA GLY A 108 12.66 -14.44 8.38
C GLY A 108 11.22 -14.97 8.30
N ILE A 109 10.36 -14.41 7.45
CA ILE A 109 8.99 -14.94 7.26
C ILE A 109 9.01 -16.21 6.40
N ASP A 110 8.51 -17.31 6.96
CA ASP A 110 8.18 -18.51 6.21
C ASP A 110 6.79 -18.35 5.56
N TRP A 111 6.80 -17.96 4.28
CA TRP A 111 5.60 -17.73 3.50
C TRP A 111 4.84 -19.01 3.13
N ASP A 112 5.50 -20.17 3.12
CA ASP A 112 4.89 -21.44 2.72
C ASP A 112 4.03 -22.01 3.86
N ASN A 113 4.46 -21.81 5.11
CA ASN A 113 3.76 -22.31 6.30
C ASN A 113 3.10 -21.19 7.14
N ILE A 114 2.90 -19.99 6.58
CA ILE A 114 2.37 -18.83 7.32
C ILE A 114 1.00 -19.10 7.97
N TRP A 115 0.18 -19.94 7.35
CA TRP A 115 -1.17 -20.29 7.82
C TRP A 115 -1.17 -21.26 9.02
N GLU A 116 -0.05 -21.93 9.27
CA GLU A 116 0.13 -22.87 10.37
C GLU A 116 0.81 -22.23 11.59
N GLN A 117 1.40 -21.04 11.41
CA GLN A 117 2.05 -20.30 12.47
C GLN A 117 1.03 -19.70 13.44
N THR A 118 1.37 -19.69 14.73
CA THR A 118 0.56 -18.99 15.74
C THR A 118 0.76 -17.48 15.58
N PRO A 119 -0.30 -16.69 15.36
CA PRO A 119 -0.17 -15.24 15.26
C PRO A 119 0.42 -14.65 16.55
N PRO A 120 1.25 -13.60 16.45
CA PRO A 120 1.76 -12.90 17.63
C PRO A 120 0.62 -12.22 18.40
N THR A 121 0.82 -12.02 19.70
CA THR A 121 -0.11 -11.26 20.54
C THR A 121 -0.08 -9.78 20.16
N ILE A 122 -1.25 -9.13 20.16
CA ILE A 122 -1.43 -7.69 19.88
C ILE A 122 -1.19 -6.87 21.15
#